data_AF-A0AAJ0G1Y9-F1
#
_entry.id   AF-A0AAJ0G1Y9-F1
#
_cell.length_a   1.000
_cell.length_b   1.000
_cell.length_c   1.000
_cell.angle_alpha   90.00
_cell.angle_beta   90.00
_cell.angle_gamma   90.00
#
_symmetry.space_group_name_H-M   'P 1'
#
loop_
_entity.id
_entity.type
_entity.pdbx_description
1 polymer ?
#
loop_
_entity_poly.entity_id
_entity_poly.type
_entity_poly.pdbx_seq_one_letter_code
_entity_poly.pdbx_strand_id
1 'polypeptide(L)'
;MSGIIHETQRAYQAVEPITPAGGKSKEEYDKVLSRLSDQSFTPRKYPDPLVPRQGVDTRFCPQGVTSQMEEEWLARIKVVQEDIA
;
A
#
# COMPACT_ATOMS: atom_id res chain seq x y z
N MET A 1 -27.61 -19.35 -22.80
CA MET A 1 -26.68 -20.27 -22.11
C MET A 1 -25.28 -19.73 -22.29
N SER A 2 -24.52 -19.58 -21.18
CA SER A 2 -23.05 -19.45 -21.05
C SER A 2 -22.30 -18.56 -22.05
N GLY A 3 -21.65 -17.47 -21.64
CA GLY A 3 -20.40 -17.50 -20.87
C GLY A 3 -19.28 -18.02 -21.76
N ILE A 4 -18.26 -17.23 -22.13
CA ILE A 4 -16.98 -17.18 -21.41
C ILE A 4 -16.24 -15.92 -21.89
N ILE A 5 -15.97 -15.01 -20.96
CA ILE A 5 -15.02 -13.91 -21.11
C ILE A 5 -13.63 -14.58 -21.14
N HIS A 6 -12.81 -14.28 -22.14
CA HIS A 6 -11.43 -14.69 -22.17
C HIS A 6 -10.68 -14.04 -20.99
N GLU A 7 -10.61 -14.80 -19.91
CA GLU A 7 -9.80 -14.52 -18.73
C GLU A 7 -8.35 -14.44 -19.18
N THR A 8 -7.89 -13.21 -19.38
CA THR A 8 -6.47 -12.90 -19.56
C THR A 8 -5.82 -13.17 -18.21
N GLN A 9 -5.48 -14.44 -18.00
CA GLN A 9 -4.59 -14.88 -16.95
C GLN A 9 -3.28 -14.12 -17.16
N ARG A 10 -3.15 -12.99 -16.47
CA ARG A 10 -1.86 -12.37 -16.20
C ARG A 10 -1.14 -13.37 -15.32
N ALA A 11 -0.44 -14.30 -15.95
CA ALA A 11 0.39 -15.29 -15.31
C ALA A 11 1.26 -14.56 -14.30
N TYR A 12 0.93 -14.72 -13.02
CA TYR A 12 1.80 -14.37 -11.92
C TYR A 12 2.98 -15.31 -12.05
N GLN A 13 3.99 -14.93 -12.84
CA GLN A 13 5.30 -15.53 -12.68
C GLN A 13 5.65 -15.33 -11.22
N ALA A 14 5.74 -16.42 -10.48
CA ALA A 14 6.36 -16.44 -9.18
C ALA A 14 7.80 -15.97 -9.41
N VAL A 15 8.02 -14.66 -9.24
CA VAL A 15 9.36 -14.08 -9.20
C VAL A 15 9.98 -14.73 -7.98
N GLU A 16 10.86 -15.70 -8.20
CA GLU A 16 11.58 -16.33 -7.11
C GLU A 16 12.22 -15.23 -6.25
N PRO A 17 12.19 -15.36 -4.91
CA PRO A 17 12.86 -14.40 -4.06
C PRO A 17 14.34 -14.42 -4.45
N ILE A 18 14.82 -13.33 -5.04
CA ILE A 18 16.25 -13.08 -5.25
C ILE A 18 16.84 -12.90 -3.86
N THR A 19 17.07 -14.01 -3.19
CA THR A 19 17.76 -14.07 -1.92
C THR A 19 19.23 -13.91 -2.32
N PRO A 20 19.90 -12.78 -2.05
CA PRO A 20 21.32 -12.75 -2.24
C PRO A 20 21.89 -13.72 -1.19
N ALA A 21 22.36 -14.87 -1.67
CA ALA A 21 23.09 -15.83 -0.87
C ALA A 21 24.43 -15.19 -0.49
N GLY A 22 24.43 -14.45 0.63
CA GLY A 22 25.61 -13.76 1.13
C GLY A 22 25.22 -12.52 1.90
N GLY A 23 25.67 -12.41 3.16
CA GLY A 23 25.64 -11.14 3.87
C GLY A 23 26.40 -10.11 3.05
N LYS A 24 25.72 -9.04 2.63
CA LYS A 24 26.33 -7.97 1.83
C LYS A 24 27.49 -7.36 2.62
N SER A 25 28.62 -7.11 1.96
CA SER A 25 29.70 -6.37 2.59
C SER A 25 29.21 -4.99 3.01
N LYS A 26 29.83 -4.41 4.03
CA LYS A 26 29.46 -3.09 4.53
C LYS A 26 29.48 -2.03 3.41
N GLU A 27 30.45 -2.11 2.49
CA GLU A 27 30.52 -1.18 1.35
C GLU A 27 29.31 -1.28 0.40
N GLU A 28 28.80 -2.50 0.13
CA GLU A 28 27.63 -2.67 -0.73
C GLU A 28 26.36 -2.10 -0.08
N TYR A 29 26.24 -2.28 1.24
CA TYR A 29 25.14 -1.72 2.01
C TYR A 29 25.18 -0.18 1.98
N ASP A 30 26.35 0.41 2.24
CA ASP A 30 26.53 1.86 2.25
C ASP A 30 26.32 2.49 0.86
N LYS A 31 26.73 1.80 -0.22
CA LYS A 31 26.48 2.21 -1.61
C LYS A 31 25.00 2.20 -1.98
N VAL A 32 24.22 1.26 -1.44
CA VAL A 32 22.77 1.23 -1.66
C VAL A 32 22.09 2.34 -0.88
N LEU A 33 22.49 2.56 0.38
CA LEU A 33 21.99 3.65 1.19
C LEU A 33 22.26 5.01 0.55
N SER A 34 23.46 5.28 0.03
CA SER A 34 23.80 6.58 -0.58
C SER A 34 22.92 6.99 -1.78
N ARG A 35 22.21 6.04 -2.40
CA ARG A 35 21.26 6.29 -3.49
C ARG A 35 19.87 6.67 -3.00
N LEU A 36 19.58 6.51 -1.71
CA LEU A 36 18.32 6.92 -1.11
C LEU A 36 18.29 8.45 -0.98
N SER A 37 17.18 9.04 -1.41
CA SER A 37 16.89 10.46 -1.15
C SER A 37 16.72 10.74 0.35
N ASP A 38 16.25 9.75 1.10
CA ASP A 38 16.10 9.79 2.56
C ASP A 38 17.01 8.75 3.22
N GLN A 39 18.12 9.21 3.81
CA GLN A 39 19.06 8.36 4.56
C GLN A 39 18.51 7.88 5.91
N SER A 40 17.44 8.53 6.40
CA SER A 40 16.78 8.13 7.66
C SER A 40 15.68 7.09 7.45
N PHE A 41 15.38 6.78 6.18
CA PHE A 41 14.36 5.81 5.82
C PHE A 41 14.68 4.43 6.40
N THR A 42 13.72 3.90 7.16
CA THR A 42 13.86 2.60 7.80
C THR A 42 12.61 1.78 7.50
N PRO A 43 12.68 0.75 6.62
CA PRO A 43 11.51 -0.04 6.22
C PRO A 43 10.75 -0.65 7.40
N ARG A 44 11.47 -1.00 8.47
CA ARG A 44 10.92 -1.59 9.70
C ARG A 44 10.03 -0.66 10.51
N LYS A 45 10.08 0.66 10.27
CA LYS A 45 9.20 1.63 10.93
C LYS A 45 7.79 1.64 10.35
N TYR A 46 7.60 1.03 9.18
CA TYR A 46 6.32 1.03 8.49
C TYR A 46 5.61 -0.32 8.70
N PRO A 47 4.28 -0.31 8.94
CA PRO A 47 3.50 -1.53 8.99
C PRO A 47 3.61 -2.32 7.68
N ASP A 48 3.43 -3.64 7.77
CA ASP A 48 3.41 -4.52 6.61
C ASP A 48 2.40 -4.01 5.56
N PRO A 49 2.83 -3.70 4.33
CA PRO A 49 1.95 -3.19 3.29
C PRO A 49 0.94 -4.23 2.80
N LEU A 50 1.17 -5.53 3.03
CA LEU A 50 0.28 -6.62 2.63
C LEU A 50 -0.81 -6.89 3.67
N VAL A 51 -0.67 -6.35 4.88
CA VAL A 51 -1.69 -6.48 5.91
C VAL A 51 -2.66 -5.30 5.78
N PRO A 52 -3.99 -5.54 5.79
CA PRO A 52 -4.97 -4.46 5.86
C PRO A 52 -4.63 -3.54 7.02
N ARG A 53 -4.45 -2.25 6.73
CA ARG A 53 -4.27 -1.25 7.78
C ARG A 53 -5.50 -1.33 8.67
N GLN A 54 -5.29 -1.54 9.98
CA GLN A 54 -6.41 -1.56 10.93
C GLN A 54 -7.14 -0.22 10.82
N GLY A 55 -8.36 -0.26 10.30
CA GLY A 55 -9.19 0.91 10.09
C GLY A 55 -9.80 1.43 11.39
N VAL A 56 -10.24 2.69 11.33
CA VAL A 56 -11.11 3.40 12.27
C VAL A 56 -10.64 3.40 13.73
N ASP A 57 -9.33 3.38 13.97
CA ASP A 57 -8.85 3.89 15.25
C ASP A 57 -8.95 5.42 15.19
N THR A 58 -9.64 6.02 16.16
CA THR A 58 -9.74 7.47 16.28
C THR A 58 -8.36 8.13 16.42
N ARG A 59 -7.34 7.38 16.84
CA ARG A 59 -5.93 7.81 16.86
C ARG A 59 -5.30 8.00 15.48
N PHE A 60 -5.86 7.37 14.45
CA PHE A 60 -5.43 7.53 13.06
C PHE A 60 -6.27 8.55 12.29
N CYS A 61 -7.27 9.16 12.93
CA CYS A 61 -7.99 10.28 12.36
C CYS A 61 -7.04 11.48 12.26
N PRO A 62 -6.93 12.15 11.10
CA PRO A 62 -6.11 13.34 10.97
C PRO A 62 -6.55 14.41 11.97
N GLN A 63 -5.58 15.12 12.56
CA GLN A 63 -5.89 16.20 13.50
C GLN A 63 -6.82 17.22 12.85
N GLY A 64 -7.98 17.46 13.47
CA GLY A 64 -9.00 18.39 12.97
C GLY A 64 -10.10 17.75 12.12
N VAL A 65 -10.04 16.45 11.84
CA VAL A 65 -11.15 15.73 11.20
C VAL A 65 -12.08 15.20 12.30
N THR A 66 -13.31 15.68 12.33
CA THR A 66 -14.36 15.18 13.22
C THR A 66 -15.14 14.06 12.53
N SER A 67 -15.77 13.18 13.31
CA SER A 67 -16.63 12.11 12.77
C SER A 67 -17.78 12.67 11.92
N GLN A 68 -18.30 13.84 12.27
CA GLN A 68 -19.33 14.53 11.48
C GLN A 68 -18.81 14.94 10.08
N MET A 69 -17.58 15.43 9.99
CA MET A 69 -16.97 15.78 8.71
C MET A 69 -16.76 14.54 7.84
N GLU A 70 -16.33 13.43 8.45
CA GLU A 70 -16.18 12.15 7.77
C GLU A 70 -17.53 11.66 7.21
N GLU A 71 -18.59 11.67 8.02
CA GLU A 71 -19.94 11.30 7.58
C GLU A 71 -20.43 12.16 6.41
N GLU A 72 -20.21 13.48 6.46
CA GLU A 72 -20.60 14.39 5.39
C GLU A 72 -19.86 14.08 4.07
N TRP A 73 -18.55 13.83 4.14
CA TRP A 73 -17.77 13.47 2.96
C TRP A 73 -18.18 12.12 2.38
N LEU A 74 -18.42 11.13 3.24
CA LEU A 74 -18.91 9.81 2.82
C LEU A 74 -20.28 9.91 2.13
N ALA A 75 -21.18 10.76 2.63
CA ALA A 75 -22.46 11.02 1.99
C ALA A 75 -22.28 11.61 0.58
N ARG A 76 -21.42 12.62 0.43
CA ARG A 76 -21.12 13.23 -0.88
C ARG A 76 -20.52 12.23 -1.87
N ILE A 77 -19.62 11.36 -1.41
CA ILE A 77 -19.00 10.32 -2.25
C ILE A 77 -20.06 9.33 -2.75
N LYS A 78 -20.99 8.91 -1.89
CA LYS A 78 -22.08 8.00 -2.29
C LYS A 78 -22.97 8.61 -3.37
N VAL A 79 -23.36 9.87 -3.23
CA VAL A 79 -24.16 10.57 -4.24
C VAL A 79 -23.45 10.57 -5.59
N VAL A 80 -22.16 10.90 -5.63
CA VAL A 80 -21.37 10.88 -6.87
C VAL A 80 -21.26 9.47 -7.47
N GLN A 81 -21.14 8.44 -6.63
CA GLN A 81 -21.08 7.04 -7.10
C GLN A 81 -22.42 6.58 -7.70
N GLU A 82 -23.53 6.99 -7.10
CA GLU A 82 -24.88 6.71 -7.59
C GLU A 82 -25.17 7.44 -8.92
N ASP A 83 -24.65 8.65 -9.10
CA ASP A 83 -24.79 9.41 -10.36
C ASP A 83 -23.94 8.85 -11.52
N ILE A 84 -22.86 8.12 -11.21
CA ILE A 84 -21.96 7.49 -12.21
C ILE A 84 -22.45 6.08 -12.59
N ALA A 85 -23.30 5.44 -11.77
CA ALA A 85 -23.80 4.09 -11.96
C ALA A 85 -25.03 4.01 -12.87
#